data_AF-A0A7C3LA76-F1
#
_entry.id   AF-A0A7C3LA76-F1
#
_cell.length_a   1.000
_cell.length_b   1.000
_cell.length_c   1.000
_cell.angle_alpha   90.00
_cell.angle_beta   90.00
_cell.angle_gamma   90.00
#
_symmetry.space_group_name_H-M   'P 1'
#
loop_
_entity.id
_entity.type
_entity.pdbx_description
1 polymer ?
#
loop_
_entity_poly.entity_id
_entity_poly.type
_entity_poly.pdbx_seq_one_letter_code
_entity_poly.pdbx_strand_id
1 'polypeptide(L)'
;MTYFCPSCFKKVSKGVELCPFCETNISRWEENKTYEQQLIHALGHPISEVRMGAIISLGNKRCQEAAIPLAECALAYPNDIVQNLEILRAIGSLSDSELRRAALQLLKSHPSSIIRKQLPPIKFEHKEHD
;
A
#
# COMPACT_ATOMS: atom_id res chain seq x y z
N MET A 1 -21.81 -3.29 11.93
CA MET A 1 -20.72 -2.92 11.01
C MET A 1 -19.97 -1.74 11.63
N THR A 2 -18.64 -1.80 11.73
CA THR A 2 -17.82 -0.73 12.31
C THR A 2 -17.37 0.23 11.21
N TYR A 3 -17.41 1.54 11.47
CA TYR A 3 -16.99 2.58 10.53
C TYR A 3 -15.73 3.26 11.04
N PHE A 4 -14.86 3.65 10.13
CA PHE A 4 -13.59 4.31 10.42
C PHE A 4 -13.48 5.58 9.60
N CYS A 5 -12.87 6.63 10.19
CA CYS A 5 -12.47 7.78 9.41
C CYS A 5 -11.40 7.35 8.40
N PRO A 6 -11.58 7.62 7.10
CA PRO A 6 -10.62 7.18 6.10
C PRO A 6 -9.25 7.87 6.25
N SER A 7 -9.20 9.06 6.85
CA SER A 7 -7.99 9.85 7.04
C SER A 7 -7.16 9.44 8.27
N CYS A 8 -7.79 9.29 9.44
CA CYS A 8 -7.06 9.00 10.69
C CYS A 8 -7.29 7.60 11.27
N PHE A 9 -8.11 6.78 10.61
CA PHE A 9 -8.46 5.41 11.02
C PHE A 9 -9.07 5.25 12.42
N LYS A 10 -9.52 6.33 13.06
CA LYS A 10 -10.30 6.22 14.29
C LYS A 10 -11.72 5.75 13.98
N LYS A 11 -12.27 4.92 14.88
CA LYS A 11 -13.65 4.45 14.80
C LYS A 11 -14.60 5.64 14.88
N VAL A 12 -15.56 5.73 13.97
CA VAL A 12 -16.58 6.77 13.93
C VAL A 12 -17.98 6.15 13.87
N SER A 13 -19.00 6.94 14.20
CA SER A 13 -20.39 6.54 13.99
C SER A 13 -20.72 6.51 12.50
N LYS A 14 -21.70 5.68 12.13
CA LYS A 14 -22.21 5.64 10.75
C LYS A 14 -22.77 7.01 10.35
N GLY A 15 -22.46 7.47 9.14
CA GLY A 15 -23.02 8.71 8.58
C GLY A 15 -22.44 10.00 9.16
N VAL A 16 -21.31 9.92 9.88
CA VAL A 16 -20.59 11.12 10.32
C VAL A 16 -19.95 11.81 9.13
N GLU A 17 -20.29 13.08 8.92
CA GLU A 17 -19.70 13.90 7.86
C GLU A 17 -18.31 14.41 8.27
N LEU A 18 -18.16 14.98 9.46
CA LEU A 18 -16.88 15.48 9.98
C LEU A 18 -16.33 14.55 11.05
N CYS A 19 -15.12 14.03 10.84
CA CYS A 19 -14.46 13.18 11.81
C CYS A 19 -14.24 13.93 13.14
N PRO A 20 -14.73 13.41 14.29
CA PRO A 20 -14.60 14.10 15.58
C PRO A 20 -13.17 14.08 16.14
N PHE A 21 -12.20 13.50 15.43
CA PHE A 21 -10.83 13.35 15.90
C PHE A 21 -9.78 14.03 15.03
N CYS A 22 -10.04 14.20 13.74
CA CYS A 22 -9.12 14.85 12.81
C CYS A 22 -9.81 15.86 11.89
N GLU A 23 -11.10 16.13 12.12
CA GLU A 23 -11.90 17.15 11.44
C GLU A 23 -12.01 16.98 9.92
N THR A 24 -11.54 15.84 9.38
CA THR A 24 -11.70 15.51 7.96
C THR A 24 -13.19 15.38 7.64
N ASN A 25 -13.64 16.11 6.62
CA ASN A 25 -14.92 15.84 5.97
C ASN A 25 -14.81 14.53 5.17
N ILE A 26 -15.47 13.49 5.67
CA ILE A 26 -15.38 12.10 5.18
C ILE A 26 -15.98 12.00 3.78
N SER A 27 -17.19 12.52 3.57
CA SER A 27 -17.86 12.49 2.26
C SER A 27 -17.00 13.19 1.20
N ARG A 28 -16.53 14.40 1.51
CA ARG A 28 -15.65 15.15 0.62
C ARG A 28 -14.30 14.45 0.41
N TRP A 29 -13.78 13.74 1.40
CA TRP A 29 -12.54 12.98 1.24
C TRP A 29 -12.71 11.82 0.25
N GLU A 30 -13.85 11.12 0.31
CA GLU A 30 -14.18 9.98 -0.55
C GLU A 30 -14.45 10.43 -2.00
N GLU A 31 -15.22 11.50 -2.19
CA GLU A 31 -15.54 12.08 -3.51
C GLU A 31 -14.30 12.58 -4.26
N ASN A 32 -13.30 13.10 -3.53
CA ASN A 32 -12.09 13.66 -4.12
C ASN A 32 -10.98 12.62 -4.37
N LYS A 33 -11.24 11.32 -4.14
CA LYS A 33 -10.24 10.27 -4.35
C LYS A 33 -10.74 9.19 -5.28
N THR A 34 -9.89 8.81 -6.22
CA THR A 34 -10.12 7.59 -7.00
C THR A 34 -10.10 6.38 -6.08
N TYR A 35 -10.73 5.30 -6.52
CA TYR A 35 -10.75 4.06 -5.76
C TYR A 35 -9.33 3.54 -5.44
N GLU A 36 -8.39 3.65 -6.39
CA GLU A 36 -6.98 3.31 -6.19
C GLU A 36 -6.32 4.16 -5.10
N GLN A 37 -6.59 5.47 -5.08
CA GLN A 37 -6.07 6.36 -4.03
C GLN A 37 -6.63 6.00 -2.65
N GLN A 38 -7.90 5.58 -2.58
CA GLN A 38 -8.50 5.11 -1.34
C GLN A 38 -7.85 3.81 -0.86
N LEU A 39 -7.59 2.86 -1.78
CA LEU A 39 -6.88 1.61 -1.47
C LEU A 39 -5.43 1.86 -1.03
N ILE A 40 -4.70 2.75 -1.70
CA ILE A 40 -3.35 3.16 -1.28
C ILE A 40 -3.39 3.72 0.14
N HIS A 41 -4.36 4.56 0.45
CA HIS A 41 -4.52 5.09 1.79
C HIS A 41 -4.81 3.98 2.82
N ALA A 42 -5.64 2.99 2.47
CA ALA A 42 -5.98 1.87 3.34
C ALA A 42 -4.77 0.99 3.73
N LEU A 43 -3.63 1.09 3.03
CA LEU A 43 -2.38 0.45 3.45
C LEU A 43 -1.87 0.94 4.82
N GLY A 44 -2.27 2.14 5.24
CA GLY A 44 -1.94 2.68 6.57
C GLY A 44 -2.85 2.18 7.70
N HIS A 45 -3.90 1.42 7.40
CA HIS A 45 -4.93 1.08 8.38
C HIS A 45 -4.38 0.19 9.52
N PRO A 46 -4.78 0.39 10.80
CA PRO A 46 -4.23 -0.38 11.92
C PRO A 46 -4.64 -1.86 11.90
N ILE A 47 -5.79 -2.18 11.32
CA ILE A 47 -6.30 -3.56 11.19
C ILE A 47 -5.64 -4.26 9.99
N SER A 48 -4.97 -5.40 10.23
CA SER A 48 -4.22 -6.14 9.20
C SER A 48 -5.13 -6.63 8.07
N GLU A 49 -6.34 -7.09 8.39
CA GLU A 49 -7.31 -7.58 7.40
C GLU A 49 -7.73 -6.49 6.41
N VAL A 50 -7.82 -5.23 6.86
CA VAL A 50 -8.12 -4.09 5.98
C VAL A 50 -6.94 -3.81 5.05
N ARG A 51 -5.70 -3.83 5.58
CA ARG A 51 -4.50 -3.66 4.75
C ARG A 51 -4.38 -4.80 3.74
N MET A 52 -4.60 -6.04 4.15
CA MET A 52 -4.55 -7.21 3.29
C MET A 52 -5.54 -7.09 2.12
N GLY A 53 -6.79 -6.68 2.40
CA GLY A 53 -7.77 -6.41 1.35
C GLY A 53 -7.31 -5.34 0.35
N ALA A 54 -6.66 -4.27 0.85
CA ALA A 54 -6.10 -3.23 0.01
C ALA A 54 -4.92 -3.73 -0.85
N ILE A 55 -3.98 -4.46 -0.26
CA ILE A 55 -2.81 -5.04 -0.95
C ILE A 55 -3.26 -5.93 -2.11
N ILE A 56 -4.16 -6.88 -1.84
CA ILE A 56 -4.70 -7.80 -2.86
C ILE A 56 -5.39 -7.03 -3.98
N SER A 57 -6.23 -6.04 -3.62
CA SER A 57 -6.98 -5.24 -4.60
C SER A 57 -6.05 -4.41 -5.49
N LEU A 58 -5.01 -3.80 -4.93
CA LEU A 58 -4.00 -3.03 -5.67
C LEU A 58 -3.18 -3.93 -6.61
N GLY A 59 -2.77 -5.12 -6.16
CA GLY A 59 -2.07 -6.11 -6.97
C GLY A 59 -2.93 -6.60 -8.14
N ASN A 60 -4.20 -6.97 -7.89
CA ASN A 60 -5.13 -7.40 -8.93
C ASN A 60 -5.37 -6.33 -9.99
N LYS A 61 -5.41 -5.06 -9.58
CA LYS A 61 -5.56 -3.91 -10.48
C LYS A 61 -4.26 -3.48 -11.16
N ARG A 62 -3.12 -4.05 -10.77
CA ARG A 62 -1.77 -3.67 -11.22
C ARG A 62 -1.52 -2.16 -11.12
N CYS A 63 -1.97 -1.56 -10.01
CA CYS A 63 -1.84 -0.11 -9.79
C CYS A 63 -0.37 0.28 -9.62
N GLN A 64 0.17 0.99 -10.62
CA GLN A 64 1.60 1.27 -10.69
C GLN A 64 2.06 2.24 -9.60
N GLU A 65 1.19 3.19 -9.25
CA GLU A 65 1.36 4.20 -8.22
C GLU A 65 1.44 3.59 -6.81
N ALA A 66 0.93 2.37 -6.63
CA ALA A 66 0.96 1.67 -5.35
C ALA A 66 2.32 1.04 -5.02
N ALA A 67 3.28 0.99 -5.95
CA ALA A 67 4.54 0.28 -5.74
C ALA A 67 5.28 0.75 -4.48
N ILE A 68 5.49 2.06 -4.32
CA ILE A 68 6.18 2.63 -3.16
C ILE A 68 5.34 2.48 -1.87
N PRO A 69 4.03 2.87 -1.85
CA PRO A 69 3.18 2.63 -0.68
C PRO A 69 3.13 1.18 -0.19
N LEU A 70 3.15 0.22 -1.11
CA LEU A 70 3.21 -1.21 -0.77
C LEU A 70 4.52 -1.56 -0.06
N ALA A 71 5.66 -1.06 -0.55
CA ALA A 71 6.95 -1.28 0.11
C ALA A 71 7.01 -0.61 1.50
N GLU A 72 6.50 0.62 1.63
CA GLU A 72 6.41 1.32 2.91
C GLU A 72 5.52 0.58 3.91
N CYS A 73 4.40 0.01 3.45
CA CYS A 73 3.52 -0.83 4.29
C CYS A 73 4.27 -2.04 4.86
N ALA A 74 5.08 -2.73 4.05
CA ALA A 74 5.88 -3.86 4.53
C ALA A 74 6.92 -3.42 5.58
N LEU A 75 7.54 -2.25 5.39
CA LEU A 75 8.52 -1.71 6.34
C LEU A 75 7.87 -1.21 7.64
N ALA A 76 6.64 -0.70 7.59
CA ALA A 76 5.89 -0.28 8.76
C ALA A 76 5.39 -1.47 9.60
N TYR A 77 5.12 -2.61 8.96
CA TYR A 77 4.62 -3.84 9.60
C TYR A 77 5.54 -5.04 9.32
N PRO A 78 6.82 -5.01 9.73
CA PRO A 78 7.82 -5.97 9.28
C PRO A 78 7.63 -7.40 9.82
N ASN A 79 6.85 -7.54 10.89
CA ASN A 79 6.56 -8.82 11.55
C ASN A 79 5.37 -9.57 10.93
N ASP A 80 4.55 -8.91 10.10
CA ASP A 80 3.44 -9.55 9.40
C ASP A 80 3.96 -10.21 8.10
N ILE A 81 4.57 -11.39 8.25
CA ILE A 81 5.22 -12.09 7.14
C ILE A 81 4.20 -12.45 6.05
N VAL A 82 2.97 -12.82 6.40
CA VAL A 82 1.93 -13.18 5.43
C VAL A 82 1.55 -11.97 4.58
N GLN A 83 1.31 -10.81 5.22
CA GLN A 83 1.09 -9.55 4.51
C GLN A 83 2.27 -9.17 3.61
N ASN A 84 3.50 -9.32 4.11
CA ASN A 84 4.68 -8.86 3.38
C ASN A 84 5.01 -9.77 2.18
N LEU A 85 4.69 -11.06 2.24
CA LEU A 85 4.72 -11.95 1.08
C LEU A 85 3.67 -11.58 0.03
N GLU A 86 2.47 -11.17 0.45
CA GLU A 86 1.43 -10.70 -0.47
C GLU A 86 1.81 -9.35 -1.11
N ILE A 87 2.47 -8.47 -0.36
CA ILE A 87 3.06 -7.23 -0.90
C ILE A 87 4.08 -7.53 -2.00
N LEU A 88 4.98 -8.50 -1.78
CA LEU A 88 5.94 -8.91 -2.81
C LEU A 88 5.24 -9.45 -4.06
N ARG A 89 4.16 -10.22 -3.90
CA ARG A 89 3.33 -10.69 -5.02
C ARG A 89 2.69 -9.52 -5.76
N ALA A 90 2.10 -8.58 -5.04
CA ALA A 90 1.48 -7.39 -5.63
C ALA A 90 2.50 -6.56 -6.43
N ILE A 91 3.65 -6.21 -5.83
CA ILE A 91 4.75 -5.49 -6.53
C ILE A 91 5.29 -6.30 -7.71
N GLY A 92 5.35 -7.63 -7.58
CA GLY A 92 5.79 -8.55 -8.64
C GLY A 92 4.88 -8.56 -9.86
N SER A 93 3.57 -8.31 -9.68
CA SER A 93 2.57 -8.25 -10.75
C SER A 93 2.54 -6.92 -11.53
N LEU A 94 3.22 -5.89 -11.02
CA LEU A 94 3.33 -4.59 -11.69
C LEU A 94 4.26 -4.68 -12.91
N SER A 95 4.03 -3.81 -13.91
CA SER A 95 4.97 -3.69 -15.03
C SER A 95 6.33 -3.17 -14.55
N ASP A 96 7.39 -3.44 -15.32
CA ASP A 96 8.68 -2.85 -15.00
C ASP A 96 8.63 -1.33 -15.16
N SER A 97 9.02 -0.63 -14.11
CA SER A 97 8.92 0.82 -13.99
C SER A 97 9.91 1.32 -12.95
N GLU A 98 10.20 2.63 -12.96
CA GLU A 98 11.02 3.24 -11.92
C GLU A 98 10.41 3.08 -10.52
N LEU A 99 9.10 3.24 -10.39
CA LEU A 99 8.39 3.07 -9.12
C LEU A 99 8.52 1.64 -8.58
N ARG A 100 8.37 0.64 -9.45
CA ARG A 100 8.54 -0.76 -9.08
C ARG A 100 9.98 -1.06 -8.64
N ARG A 101 10.97 -0.61 -9.42
CA ARG A 101 12.39 -0.81 -9.09
C ARG A 101 12.78 -0.11 -7.79
N ALA A 102 12.28 1.11 -7.56
CA ALA A 102 12.49 1.84 -6.32
C ALA A 102 11.82 1.14 -5.13
N ALA A 103 10.61 0.60 -5.28
CA ALA A 103 9.94 -0.18 -4.24
C ALA A 103 10.75 -1.44 -3.85
N LEU A 104 11.25 -2.18 -4.85
CA LEU A 104 12.12 -3.33 -4.62
C LEU A 104 13.44 -2.94 -3.96
N GLN A 105 14.00 -1.78 -4.30
CA GLN A 105 15.20 -1.24 -3.68
C GLN A 105 14.96 -0.89 -2.20
N LEU A 106 13.81 -0.29 -1.85
CA LEU A 106 13.44 -0.03 -0.45
C LEU A 106 13.37 -1.33 0.34
N LEU A 107 12.76 -2.39 -0.22
CA LEU A 107 12.61 -3.67 0.48
C LEU A 107 13.92 -4.43 0.71
N LYS A 108 15.04 -4.03 0.10
CA LYS A 108 16.36 -4.59 0.44
C LYS A 108 16.77 -4.31 1.89
N SER A 109 16.22 -3.27 2.53
CA SER A 109 16.44 -2.97 3.94
C SER A 109 15.43 -3.65 4.88
N HIS A 110 14.50 -4.46 4.35
CA HIS A 110 13.46 -5.08 5.16
C HIS A 110 14.05 -5.97 6.28
N PRO A 111 13.60 -5.83 7.55
CA PRO A 111 14.20 -6.56 8.68
C PRO A 111 14.19 -8.09 8.52
N SER A 112 13.09 -8.64 8.02
CA SER A 112 12.97 -10.07 7.74
C SER A 112 13.88 -10.51 6.58
N SER A 113 14.79 -11.46 6.86
CA SER A 113 15.64 -12.08 5.85
C SER A 113 14.85 -12.91 4.84
N ILE A 114 13.70 -13.47 5.23
CA ILE A 114 12.80 -14.22 4.34
C ILE A 114 12.28 -13.30 3.24
N ILE A 115 11.82 -12.10 3.60
CA ILE A 115 11.32 -11.10 2.64
C ILE A 115 12.43 -10.67 1.70
N ARG A 116 13.62 -10.34 2.23
CA ARG A 116 14.77 -9.95 1.38
C ARG A 116 15.18 -11.03 0.38
N LYS A 117 15.16 -12.31 0.78
CA LYS A 117 15.49 -13.44 -0.10
C LYS A 117 14.46 -13.69 -1.21
N GLN A 118 13.22 -13.24 -1.03
CA GLN A 118 12.15 -13.39 -2.02
C GLN A 118 12.02 -12.19 -2.97
N LEU A 119 12.87 -11.17 -2.85
CA LEU A 119 12.85 -10.05 -3.78
C LEU A 119 13.14 -10.53 -5.21
N PRO A 120 12.30 -10.17 -6.20
CA PRO A 120 12.61 -10.44 -7.59
C PRO A 120 13.87 -9.66 -8.02
N PRO A 121 14.64 -10.18 -8.99
CA PRO A 121 15.81 -9.48 -9.52
C PRO A 121 15.39 -8.15 -10.15
N ILE A 122 16.12 -7.08 -9.83
CA ILE A 122 15.96 -5.76 -10.44
C ILE A 122 16.79 -5.76 -11.73
N LYS A 123 16.12 -5.69 -12.90
CA LYS A 123 16.81 -5.46 -14.16
C LYS A 123 16.91 -3.95 -14.38
N PHE A 124 18.12 -3.46 -14.61
CA PHE A 124 18.33 -2.09 -15.07
C PHE A 124 18.48 -2.15 -16.59
N GLU A 125 17.49 -1.67 -17.33
CA GLU A 125 17.72 -1.32 -18.73
C GLU A 125 18.52 -0.01 -18.75
N HIS A 126 19.79 -0.10 -19.10
CA HIS A 126 20.58 1.07 -19.47
C HIS A 126 20.01 1.59 -20.79
N LYS A 127 19.31 2.72 -20.76
CA LYS A 127 19.10 3.50 -21.97
C LYS A 127 20.43 4.18 -22.30
N GLU A 128 21.17 3.60 -23.23
CA GLU A 128 22.20 4.33 -23.96
C GLU A 128 21.47 5.46 -24.71
N HIS A 129 21.81 6.70 -24.37
CA HIS A 129 21.45 7.85 -25.17
C HIS A 129 22.47 7.93 -26.31
N ASP A 130 22.07 7.51 -27.51
CA ASP A 130 22.69 7.92 -28.77
C ASP A 130 22.33 9.38 -29.10
#